data_AF-A0A7S1WN23-F1
#
_entry.id   AF-A0A7S1WN23-F1
#
_cell.length_a   1.000
_cell.length_b   1.000
_cell.length_c   1.000
_cell.angle_alpha   90.00
_cell.angle_beta   90.00
_cell.angle_gamma   90.00
#
_symmetry.space_group_name_H-M   'P 1'
#
loop_
_entity.id
_entity.type
_entity.pdbx_description
1 polymer ?
#
loop_
_entity_poly.entity_id
_entity_poly.type
_entity_poly.pdbx_seq_one_letter_code
_entity_poly.pdbx_strand_id
1 'polypeptide(L)'
;GRWLALHGSSGGRLAKPRAGEGRLRRMVRMPFHEVLGCQFLNHPPQRKMLVSVAIGETGGSHALLEGLAESFEVEDEPYLVQLTDESATRVLLTTRLSDDEATTRAVHGRGSAGVGGANFLYDAHPALRGTSDVLAVAYEKSHGRGSVVYIALGHCHSAAQRGRAFAGPWDAPAFRRLLHNALSRG
;
A
#
# COMPACT_ATOMS: atom_id res chain seq x y z
N GLY A 1 4.65 0.46 22.77
CA GLY A 1 3.33 0.96 22.33
C GLY A 1 2.96 0.29 21.03
N ARG A 2 1.70 0.45 20.60
CA ARG A 2 1.21 -0.04 19.31
C ARG A 2 0.78 1.15 18.46
N TRP A 3 1.13 1.13 17.19
CA TRP A 3 0.81 2.22 16.25
C TRP A 3 0.05 1.63 15.06
N LEU A 4 -0.99 2.34 14.63
CA LEU A 4 -1.72 2.06 13.39
C LEU A 4 -1.40 3.17 12.39
N ALA A 5 -0.91 2.79 11.22
CA ALA A 5 -0.59 3.69 10.13
C ALA A 5 -1.34 3.27 8.86
N LEU A 6 -1.86 4.25 8.13
CA LEU A 6 -2.71 4.03 6.97
C LEU A 6 -2.14 4.73 5.73
N HIS A 7 -2.24 4.07 4.58
CA HIS A 7 -2.13 4.65 3.25
C HIS A 7 -1.01 5.69 3.09
N GLY A 8 -1.36 6.97 2.97
CA GLY A 8 -0.43 8.09 2.74
C GLY A 8 0.62 8.32 3.85
N SER A 9 0.50 7.65 5.00
CA SER A 9 1.52 7.67 6.05
C SER A 9 2.87 7.07 5.63
N SER A 10 2.91 6.26 4.56
CA SER A 10 4.14 5.76 3.94
C SER A 10 4.75 6.69 2.88
N GLY A 11 4.12 7.86 2.66
CA GLY A 11 4.59 8.86 1.72
C GLY A 11 5.97 9.39 2.05
N GLY A 12 6.58 10.13 1.14
CA GLY A 12 7.95 10.60 1.30
C GLY A 12 8.21 11.90 0.57
N ARG A 13 9.48 12.21 0.37
CA ARG A 13 9.91 13.40 -0.38
C ARG A 13 10.18 13.03 -1.84
N LEU A 14 9.91 13.95 -2.75
CA LEU A 14 10.30 13.80 -4.15
C LEU A 14 11.77 14.15 -4.37
N ALA A 15 12.53 13.21 -4.94
CA ALA A 15 13.88 13.46 -5.45
C ALA A 15 13.82 14.40 -6.66
N LYS A 16 14.93 15.11 -6.94
CA LYS A 16 15.12 15.68 -8.28
C LYS A 16 15.29 14.53 -9.29
N PRO A 17 14.79 14.65 -10.54
CA PRO A 17 15.02 13.64 -11.57
C PRO A 17 16.52 13.39 -11.79
N ARG A 18 16.92 12.14 -12.05
CA ARG A 18 18.29 11.80 -12.48
C ARG A 18 18.46 12.19 -13.97
N ALA A 19 19.70 12.25 -14.44
CA ALA A 19 19.99 12.51 -15.85
C ALA A 19 19.31 11.44 -16.73
N GLY A 20 18.57 11.87 -17.76
CA GLY A 20 17.84 10.98 -18.67
C GLY A 20 16.39 10.63 -18.25
N GLU A 21 15.94 10.99 -17.05
CA GLU A 21 14.59 10.63 -16.55
C GLU A 21 13.48 11.65 -16.89
N GLY A 22 13.83 12.73 -17.58
CA GLY A 22 12.89 13.80 -17.93
C GLY A 22 12.29 14.48 -16.69
N ARG A 23 10.95 14.58 -16.64
CA ARG A 23 10.20 15.23 -15.54
C ARG A 23 9.75 14.29 -14.43
N LEU A 24 9.89 12.98 -14.64
CA LEU A 24 9.41 11.99 -13.68
C LEU A 24 10.29 12.00 -12.42
N ARG A 25 9.67 11.66 -11.29
CA ARG A 25 10.26 11.81 -9.96
C ARG A 25 10.24 10.47 -9.24
N ARG A 26 11.12 10.32 -8.26
CA ARG A 26 11.20 9.16 -7.38
C ARG A 26 10.87 9.57 -5.96
N MET A 27 10.29 8.65 -5.21
CA MET A 27 10.11 8.79 -3.78
C MET A 27 11.43 8.53 -3.06
N VAL A 28 11.76 9.40 -2.11
CA VAL A 28 12.97 9.30 -1.28
C VAL A 28 12.61 8.68 0.06
N ARG A 29 13.43 7.72 0.49
CA ARG A 29 13.34 7.12 1.81
C ARG A 29 13.61 8.15 2.89
N MET A 30 12.76 8.18 3.91
CA MET A 30 12.91 9.01 5.10
C MET A 30 13.16 8.11 6.32
N PRO A 31 13.81 8.61 7.40
CA PRO A 31 14.11 7.80 8.58
C PRO A 31 12.89 7.10 9.20
N PHE A 32 11.72 7.76 9.21
CA PHE A 32 10.51 7.16 9.79
C PHE A 32 10.00 5.92 9.04
N HIS A 33 10.43 5.67 7.80
CA HIS A 33 10.10 4.44 7.07
C HIS A 33 10.68 3.20 7.74
N GLU A 34 11.75 3.31 8.52
CA GLU A 34 12.30 2.20 9.32
C GLU A 34 11.37 1.82 10.49
N VAL A 35 10.72 2.84 11.07
CA VAL A 35 9.67 2.65 12.06
C VAL A 35 8.43 2.06 11.38
N LEU A 36 8.01 2.61 10.25
CA LEU A 36 6.82 2.14 9.54
C LEU A 36 6.97 0.69 9.05
N GLY A 37 8.16 0.33 8.57
CA GLY A 37 8.43 -0.96 7.93
C GLY A 37 8.30 -0.94 6.42
N CYS A 38 7.93 0.19 5.81
CA CYS A 38 7.87 0.33 4.37
C CYS A 38 8.14 1.76 3.89
N GLN A 39 8.38 1.88 2.59
CA GLN A 39 8.37 3.12 1.84
C GLN A 39 7.41 3.01 0.65
N PHE A 40 6.61 4.05 0.42
CA PHE A 40 5.84 4.19 -0.81
C PHE A 40 6.75 4.46 -2.02
N LEU A 41 6.53 3.71 -3.10
CA LEU A 41 7.25 3.85 -4.36
C LEU A 41 6.38 4.47 -5.45
N ASN A 42 5.19 3.92 -5.69
CA ASN A 42 4.29 4.34 -6.75
C ASN A 42 2.83 3.92 -6.48
N HIS A 43 1.87 4.44 -7.24
CA HIS A 43 0.53 3.87 -7.33
C HIS A 43 -0.03 4.04 -8.75
N PRO A 44 -0.65 3.02 -9.35
CA PRO A 44 -1.55 3.23 -10.48
C PRO A 44 -2.82 3.99 -10.04
N PRO A 45 -3.70 4.36 -10.98
CA PRO A 45 -4.99 4.94 -10.67
C PRO A 45 -5.89 4.04 -9.80
N GLN A 46 -6.90 4.67 -9.22
CA GLN A 46 -8.01 4.02 -8.51
C GLN A 46 -8.58 2.86 -9.33
N ARG A 47 -8.69 1.68 -8.71
CA ARG A 47 -9.28 0.49 -9.33
C ARG A 47 -9.81 -0.48 -8.27
N LYS A 48 -10.66 -1.40 -8.72
CA LYS A 48 -11.00 -2.58 -7.93
C LYS A 48 -9.79 -3.51 -7.83
N MET A 49 -9.57 -4.09 -6.67
CA MET A 49 -8.55 -5.10 -6.44
C MET A 49 -9.08 -6.18 -5.50
N LEU A 50 -8.64 -7.41 -5.76
CA LEU A 50 -8.85 -8.53 -4.85
C LEU A 50 -7.74 -8.51 -3.79
N VAL A 51 -8.14 -8.46 -2.52
CA VAL A 51 -7.25 -8.55 -1.37
C VAL A 51 -7.39 -9.93 -0.77
N SER A 52 -6.27 -10.63 -0.59
CA SER A 52 -6.22 -11.98 -0.02
C SER A 52 -5.53 -11.97 1.33
N VAL A 53 -6.01 -12.80 2.24
CA VAL A 53 -5.34 -13.12 3.50
C VAL A 53 -4.06 -13.91 3.20
N ALA A 54 -2.93 -13.39 3.66
CA ALA A 54 -1.60 -13.95 3.37
C ALA A 54 -1.18 -15.08 4.33
N ILE A 55 -2.04 -15.48 5.27
CA ILE A 55 -1.72 -16.52 6.26
C ILE A 55 -1.83 -17.90 5.61
N GLY A 56 -0.83 -18.23 4.78
CA GLY A 56 -0.59 -19.57 4.24
C GLY A 56 0.78 -20.14 4.63
N GLU A 57 1.77 -19.29 4.98
CA GLU A 57 3.15 -19.75 5.24
C GLU A 57 3.55 -19.74 6.73
N THR A 58 2.85 -19.00 7.60
CA THR A 58 3.24 -18.84 9.01
C THR A 58 2.30 -19.50 10.03
N GLY A 59 1.34 -20.32 9.58
CA GLY A 59 0.53 -21.20 10.43
C GLY A 59 0.02 -20.54 11.72
N GLY A 60 -1.03 -19.73 11.63
CA GLY A 60 -1.71 -19.25 12.84
C GLY A 60 -2.67 -18.11 12.61
N SER A 61 -3.78 -18.11 13.37
CA SER A 61 -4.71 -16.99 13.45
C SER A 61 -4.00 -15.70 13.87
N HIS A 62 -4.44 -14.56 13.35
CA HIS A 62 -3.95 -13.24 13.72
C HIS A 62 -5.12 -12.35 14.10
N ALA A 63 -5.07 -11.69 15.26
CA ALA A 63 -6.19 -10.88 15.77
C ALA A 63 -6.68 -9.81 14.77
N LEU A 64 -5.78 -9.25 13.95
CA LEU A 64 -6.19 -8.31 12.89
C LEU A 64 -7.10 -8.91 11.82
N LEU A 65 -7.00 -10.22 11.58
CA LEU A 65 -7.73 -10.92 10.53
C LEU A 65 -9.01 -11.60 11.03
N GLU A 66 -9.31 -11.48 12.32
CA GLU A 66 -10.49 -12.11 12.91
C GLU A 66 -11.77 -11.64 12.21
N GLY A 67 -12.56 -12.60 11.73
CA GLY A 67 -13.81 -12.34 11.02
C GLY A 67 -13.67 -11.70 9.63
N LEU A 68 -12.47 -11.73 9.05
CA LEU A 68 -12.28 -11.48 7.62
C LEU A 68 -12.42 -12.78 6.83
N ALA A 69 -12.97 -12.69 5.63
CA ALA A 69 -12.92 -13.79 4.66
C ALA A 69 -11.48 -13.99 4.16
N GLU A 70 -11.19 -15.15 3.57
CA GLU A 70 -9.88 -15.47 2.98
C GLU A 70 -9.49 -14.49 1.86
N SER A 71 -10.48 -13.89 1.21
CA SER A 71 -10.29 -12.76 0.31
C SER A 71 -11.53 -11.86 0.25
N PHE A 72 -11.35 -10.62 -0.20
CA PHE A 72 -12.42 -9.65 -0.39
C PHE A 72 -12.03 -8.61 -1.44
N GLU A 73 -13.02 -8.05 -2.13
CA GLU A 73 -12.80 -6.96 -3.09
C GLU A 73 -12.88 -5.60 -2.41
N VAL A 74 -12.03 -4.67 -2.84
CA VAL A 74 -12.07 -3.24 -2.48
C VAL A 74 -11.83 -2.39 -3.72
N GLU A 75 -12.31 -1.15 -3.70
CA GLU A 75 -11.92 -0.12 -4.66
C GLU A 75 -11.02 0.90 -3.95
N ASP A 76 -9.78 1.06 -4.43
CA ASP A 76 -8.78 1.94 -3.82
C ASP A 76 -7.68 2.34 -4.83
N GLU A 77 -6.72 3.18 -4.44
CA GLU A 77 -5.44 3.42 -5.11
C GLU A 77 -4.42 2.36 -4.67
N PRO A 78 -4.03 1.38 -5.52
CA PRO A 78 -3.07 0.36 -5.14
C PRO A 78 -1.70 0.99 -4.82
N TYR A 79 -1.26 0.92 -3.57
CA TYR A 79 0.07 1.43 -3.20
C TYR A 79 1.14 0.36 -3.42
N LEU A 80 2.15 0.68 -4.21
CA LEU A 80 3.39 -0.07 -4.31
C LEU A 80 4.28 0.34 -3.14
N VAL A 81 4.24 -0.44 -2.06
CA VAL A 81 5.11 -0.24 -0.89
C VAL A 81 6.24 -1.24 -0.87
N GLN A 82 7.48 -0.75 -0.73
CA GLN A 82 8.64 -1.61 -0.50
C GLN A 82 8.82 -1.84 0.99
N LEU A 83 8.80 -3.10 1.42
CA LEU A 83 9.13 -3.46 2.81
C LEU A 83 10.62 -3.22 3.09
N THR A 84 10.93 -2.70 4.27
CA THR A 84 12.31 -2.34 4.64
C THR A 84 13.00 -3.36 5.54
N ASP A 85 12.23 -4.27 6.15
CA ASP A 85 12.71 -5.30 7.07
C ASP A 85 11.71 -6.47 7.09
N GLU A 86 11.91 -7.41 6.16
CA GLU A 86 11.06 -8.61 6.04
C GLU A 86 11.15 -9.50 7.28
N SER A 87 12.29 -9.51 7.99
CA SER A 87 12.52 -10.39 9.13
C SER A 87 11.68 -10.03 10.36
N ALA A 88 11.40 -8.74 10.54
CA ALA A 88 10.56 -8.23 11.62
C ALA A 88 9.10 -8.01 11.18
N THR A 89 8.76 -8.28 9.91
CA THR A 89 7.46 -7.94 9.32
C THR A 89 6.66 -9.19 9.01
N ARG A 90 5.49 -9.31 9.65
CA ARG A 90 4.49 -10.32 9.31
C ARG A 90 3.48 -9.74 8.34
N VAL A 91 3.53 -10.16 7.08
CA VAL A 91 2.51 -9.81 6.07
C VAL A 91 1.19 -10.52 6.40
N LEU A 92 0.08 -9.79 6.33
CA LEU A 92 -1.24 -10.25 6.73
C LEU A 92 -2.23 -10.24 5.58
N LEU A 93 -2.15 -9.21 4.72
CA LEU A 93 -2.97 -9.08 3.52
C LEU A 93 -2.07 -8.79 2.32
N THR A 94 -2.44 -9.34 1.17
CA THR A 94 -1.75 -9.13 -0.10
C THR A 94 -2.73 -8.82 -1.22
N THR A 95 -2.23 -8.25 -2.31
CA THR A 95 -2.94 -8.19 -3.59
C THR A 95 -1.97 -8.55 -4.71
N ARG A 96 -2.49 -8.75 -5.92
CA ARG A 96 -1.69 -8.99 -7.12
C ARG A 96 -1.73 -7.79 -8.04
N LEU A 97 -0.57 -7.34 -8.46
CA LEU A 97 -0.38 -6.29 -9.45
C LEU A 97 1.00 -6.48 -10.08
N SER A 98 1.03 -6.71 -11.38
CA SER A 98 2.29 -6.82 -12.11
C SER A 98 2.96 -5.46 -12.33
N ASP A 99 4.27 -5.48 -12.61
CA ASP A 99 5.01 -4.26 -12.95
C ASP A 99 4.46 -3.55 -14.18
N ASP A 100 4.05 -4.33 -15.19
CA ASP A 100 3.38 -3.80 -16.37
C ASP A 100 2.10 -3.07 -15.97
N GLU A 101 1.21 -3.68 -15.20
CA GLU A 101 -0.02 -3.01 -14.76
C GLU A 101 0.24 -1.77 -13.91
N ALA A 102 1.26 -1.79 -13.06
CA ALA A 102 1.67 -0.65 -12.23
C ALA A 102 2.23 0.51 -13.07
N THR A 103 2.80 0.24 -14.24
CA THR A 103 3.49 1.22 -15.10
C THR A 103 2.75 1.53 -16.42
N THR A 104 1.72 0.78 -16.81
CA THR A 104 1.10 0.86 -18.16
C THR A 104 0.63 2.28 -18.51
N ARG A 105 0.20 3.11 -17.54
CA ARG A 105 -0.13 4.53 -17.78
C ARG A 105 1.08 5.46 -17.85
N ALA A 106 2.24 5.09 -17.32
CA ALA A 106 3.48 5.85 -17.45
C ALA A 106 4.08 5.70 -18.86
N VAL A 107 3.93 4.52 -19.47
CA VAL A 107 4.61 4.14 -20.73
C VAL A 107 3.84 4.58 -21.99
N HIS A 108 2.50 4.65 -21.96
CA HIS A 108 1.69 4.89 -23.16
C HIS A 108 1.45 6.36 -23.56
N GLY A 109 2.20 7.31 -22.99
CA GLY A 109 2.59 8.56 -23.68
C GLY A 109 1.50 9.40 -24.38
N ARG A 110 0.22 9.32 -24.00
CA ARG A 110 -0.84 10.19 -24.53
C ARG A 110 -1.81 10.56 -23.42
N GLY A 111 -1.59 11.72 -22.81
CA GLY A 111 -2.58 12.37 -21.95
C GLY A 111 -1.95 13.05 -20.73
N SER A 112 -1.65 14.34 -20.90
CA SER A 112 -1.54 15.40 -19.88
C SER A 112 -0.81 15.10 -18.56
N ALA A 113 0.23 15.92 -18.32
CA ALA A 113 0.33 16.58 -17.03
C ALA A 113 -1.03 17.27 -16.74
N GLY A 114 -1.94 16.57 -16.06
CA GLY A 114 -3.31 17.01 -15.86
C GLY A 114 -4.25 15.83 -15.59
N VAL A 115 -4.73 15.76 -14.36
CA VAL A 115 -5.79 14.86 -13.84
C VAL A 115 -5.41 13.39 -13.64
N GLY A 116 -4.81 13.09 -12.47
CA GLY A 116 -5.11 11.87 -11.72
C GLY A 116 -4.31 10.61 -12.05
N GLY A 117 -3.02 10.62 -11.73
CA GLY A 117 -2.19 9.41 -11.64
C GLY A 117 -0.71 9.77 -11.81
N ALA A 118 -0.10 10.35 -10.78
CA ALA A 118 1.34 10.58 -10.81
C ALA A 118 2.04 9.22 -10.71
N ASN A 119 2.52 8.69 -11.84
CA ASN A 119 3.43 7.55 -11.79
C ASN A 119 4.82 8.06 -11.41
N PHE A 120 5.30 7.64 -10.25
CA PHE A 120 6.67 7.83 -9.81
C PHE A 120 7.53 6.73 -10.42
N LEU A 121 8.77 7.06 -10.75
CA LEU A 121 9.73 6.03 -11.12
C LEU A 121 10.18 5.29 -9.85
N TYR A 122 10.40 3.99 -9.99
CA TYR A 122 11.09 3.15 -9.01
C TYR A 122 12.16 2.30 -9.72
N ASP A 123 13.13 1.79 -8.97
CA ASP A 123 14.26 1.03 -9.54
C ASP A 123 13.91 -0.47 -9.66
N ALA A 124 13.01 -0.99 -8.80
CA ALA A 124 12.52 -2.37 -8.85
C ALA A 124 11.08 -2.47 -8.33
N HIS A 125 10.28 -3.36 -8.92
CA HIS A 125 8.91 -3.64 -8.48
C HIS A 125 8.92 -4.23 -7.06
N PRO A 126 8.09 -3.73 -6.11
CA PRO A 126 8.18 -4.15 -4.71
C PRO A 126 7.36 -5.40 -4.39
N ALA A 127 7.30 -6.34 -5.34
CA ALA A 127 6.70 -7.64 -5.09
C ALA A 127 7.42 -8.34 -3.93
N LEU A 128 6.66 -9.07 -3.12
CA LEU A 128 7.19 -9.87 -2.03
C LEU A 128 8.20 -10.88 -2.57
N ARG A 129 9.25 -11.12 -1.80
CA ARG A 129 10.34 -12.03 -2.14
C ARG A 129 9.78 -13.37 -2.64
N GLY A 130 10.32 -13.86 -3.76
CA GLY A 130 9.88 -15.12 -4.39
C GLY A 130 8.67 -14.97 -5.30
N THR A 131 8.12 -13.77 -5.46
CA THR A 131 7.00 -13.47 -6.38
C THR A 131 7.37 -12.34 -7.32
N SER A 132 6.61 -12.19 -8.42
CA SER A 132 6.77 -11.08 -9.37
C SER A 132 5.64 -10.04 -9.28
N ASP A 133 4.51 -10.40 -8.67
CA ASP A 133 3.26 -9.63 -8.72
C ASP A 133 2.56 -9.50 -7.37
N VAL A 134 3.01 -10.16 -6.30
CA VAL A 134 2.31 -10.14 -5.01
C VAL A 134 2.81 -8.96 -4.18
N LEU A 135 1.92 -8.01 -3.87
CA LEU A 135 2.22 -6.83 -3.07
C LEU A 135 1.67 -6.96 -1.65
N ALA A 136 2.40 -6.43 -0.66
CA ALA A 136 1.89 -6.28 0.70
C ALA A 136 0.81 -5.20 0.76
N VAL A 137 -0.36 -5.54 1.31
CA VAL A 137 -1.48 -4.62 1.55
C VAL A 137 -1.61 -4.27 3.02
N ALA A 138 -1.41 -5.24 3.92
CA ALA A 138 -1.35 -4.97 5.35
C ALA A 138 -0.35 -5.90 6.02
N TYR A 139 0.34 -5.38 7.03
CA TYR A 139 1.32 -6.14 7.79
C TYR A 139 1.45 -5.59 9.21
N GLU A 140 2.04 -6.40 10.09
CA GLU A 140 2.49 -5.97 11.42
C GLU A 140 4.01 -6.11 11.50
N LYS A 141 4.71 -4.99 11.78
CA LYS A 141 6.14 -4.96 12.04
C LYS A 141 6.42 -4.87 13.53
N SER A 142 7.27 -5.77 14.03
CA SER A 142 7.70 -5.78 15.43
C SER A 142 8.72 -4.69 15.73
N HIS A 143 8.62 -4.10 16.92
CA HIS A 143 9.51 -3.05 17.43
C HIS A 143 9.77 -3.23 18.92
N GLY A 144 10.76 -4.07 19.27
CA GLY A 144 11.01 -4.44 20.66
C GLY A 144 9.76 -5.05 21.31
N ARG A 145 9.20 -4.38 22.32
CA ARG A 145 7.94 -4.76 22.98
C ARG A 145 6.67 -4.20 22.31
N GLY A 146 6.81 -3.45 21.24
CA GLY A 146 5.73 -2.81 20.50
C GLY A 146 5.63 -3.30 19.07
N SER A 147 4.71 -2.70 18.33
CA SER A 147 4.52 -2.99 16.91
C SER A 147 3.92 -1.81 16.16
N VAL A 148 4.14 -1.82 14.84
CA VAL A 148 3.46 -0.96 13.89
C VAL A 148 2.61 -1.83 12.99
N VAL A 149 1.31 -1.56 12.94
CA VAL A 149 0.40 -2.10 11.93
C VAL A 149 0.32 -1.06 10.82
N TYR A 150 0.69 -1.46 9.62
CA TYR A 150 0.51 -0.63 8.43
C TYR A 150 -0.52 -1.26 7.51
N ILE A 151 -1.45 -0.44 7.01
CA ILE A 151 -2.44 -0.84 6.03
C ILE A 151 -2.33 0.13 4.85
N ALA A 152 -1.99 -0.39 3.67
CA ALA A 152 -1.86 0.36 2.43
C ALA A 152 -3.19 0.89 1.90
N LEU A 153 -4.30 0.25 2.28
CA LEU A 153 -5.64 0.72 1.96
C LEU A 153 -5.98 2.00 2.74
N GLY A 154 -6.76 2.89 2.13
CA GLY A 154 -7.38 4.00 2.85
C GLY A 154 -7.63 5.27 2.04
N HIS A 155 -7.48 5.26 0.71
CA HIS A 155 -7.73 6.46 -0.06
C HIS A 155 -9.19 6.88 0.02
N CYS A 156 -9.42 8.17 0.25
CA CYS A 156 -10.72 8.78 0.08
C CYS A 156 -10.55 10.24 -0.34
N HIS A 157 -11.57 10.79 -0.98
CA HIS A 157 -11.59 12.21 -1.30
C HIS A 157 -13.01 12.74 -1.37
N SER A 158 -13.15 14.04 -1.08
CA SER A 158 -14.42 14.75 -1.21
C SER A 158 -14.66 15.22 -2.63
N ALA A 159 -15.93 15.52 -2.94
CA ALA A 159 -16.30 16.14 -4.21
C ALA A 159 -15.59 17.48 -4.44
N ALA A 160 -15.28 18.24 -3.39
CA ALA A 160 -14.53 19.49 -3.49
C ALA A 160 -13.09 19.27 -4.01
N GLN A 161 -12.48 18.11 -3.74
CA GLN A 161 -11.10 17.81 -4.16
C GLN A 161 -11.00 17.30 -5.60
N ARG A 162 -12.01 16.56 -6.09
CA ARG A 162 -11.92 15.82 -7.36
C ARG A 162 -13.21 15.86 -8.23
N GLY A 163 -14.18 16.71 -7.90
CA GLY A 163 -15.46 16.86 -8.62
C GLY A 163 -16.50 15.77 -8.34
N ARG A 164 -16.09 14.66 -7.72
CA ARG A 164 -16.97 13.59 -7.20
C ARG A 164 -16.39 13.06 -5.89
N ALA A 165 -17.25 12.64 -4.96
CA ALA A 165 -16.79 12.01 -3.72
C ALA A 165 -16.42 10.55 -3.98
N PHE A 166 -15.45 10.05 -3.22
CA PHE A 166 -15.03 8.66 -3.23
C PHE A 166 -14.73 8.22 -1.81
N ALA A 167 -15.51 7.27 -1.32
CA ALA A 167 -15.30 6.65 -0.02
C ALA A 167 -14.24 5.53 -0.07
N GLY A 168 -13.90 4.99 -1.25
CA GLY A 168 -12.88 3.95 -1.39
C GLY A 168 -13.08 2.73 -0.50
N PRO A 169 -12.02 2.21 0.15
CA PRO A 169 -12.13 1.00 0.96
C PRO A 169 -12.99 1.23 2.21
N TRP A 170 -13.25 2.48 2.59
CA TRP A 170 -14.06 2.83 3.77
C TRP A 170 -15.50 2.33 3.68
N ASP A 171 -15.99 1.97 2.49
CA ASP A 171 -17.30 1.31 2.30
C ASP A 171 -17.26 -0.22 2.36
N ALA A 172 -16.08 -0.83 2.27
CA ALA A 172 -15.95 -2.28 2.35
C ALA A 172 -16.09 -2.77 3.80
N PRO A 173 -17.03 -3.71 4.09
CA PRO A 173 -17.17 -4.29 5.43
C PRO A 173 -15.89 -4.94 5.96
N ALA A 174 -15.12 -5.58 5.09
CA ALA A 174 -13.85 -6.20 5.45
C ALA A 174 -12.81 -5.17 5.92
N PHE A 175 -12.71 -4.01 5.24
CA PHE A 175 -11.79 -2.96 5.67
C PHE A 175 -12.23 -2.34 7.01
N ARG A 176 -13.52 -2.10 7.20
CA ARG A 176 -14.07 -1.64 8.50
C ARG A 176 -13.78 -2.63 9.62
N ARG A 177 -13.93 -3.93 9.37
CA ARG A 177 -13.59 -4.98 10.35
C ARG A 177 -12.10 -5.02 10.66
N LEU A 178 -11.24 -4.92 9.65
CA LEU A 178 -9.78 -4.83 9.83
C LEU A 178 -9.38 -3.65 10.73
N LEU A 179 -9.95 -2.46 10.48
CA LEU A 179 -9.72 -1.27 11.31
C LEU A 179 -10.23 -1.45 12.75
N HIS A 180 -11.44 -2.01 12.91
CA HIS A 180 -11.97 -2.32 14.23
C HIS A 180 -11.04 -3.26 15.01
N ASN A 181 -10.56 -4.33 14.36
CA ASN A 181 -9.62 -5.27 14.96
C ASN A 181 -8.31 -4.58 15.34
N ALA A 182 -7.79 -3.67 14.50
CA ALA A 182 -6.57 -2.92 14.80
C ALA A 182 -6.71 -1.99 16.02
N LEU A 183 -7.85 -1.31 16.14
CA LEU A 183 -8.12 -0.38 17.25
C LEU A 183 -8.47 -1.10 18.57
N SER A 184 -9.06 -2.29 18.48
CA SER A 184 -9.47 -3.08 19.66
C SER A 184 -8.30 -3.81 20.33
N ARG A 185 -7.13 -3.86 19.68
CA ARG A 185 -5.90 -4.44 20.24
C ARG A 185 -5.27 -3.46 21.24
N GLY A 186 -5.84 -3.39 22.45
CA GLY A 186 -5.24 -2.76 23.64
C GLY A 186 -3.92 -3.41 24.03
#